data_AF-A0A379ZUK7-F1
#
_entry.id   AF-A0A379ZUK7-F1
#
_cell.length_a   1.000
_cell.length_b   1.000
_cell.length_c   1.000
_cell.angle_alpha   90.00
_cell.angle_beta   90.00
_cell.angle_gamma   90.00
#
_symmetry.space_group_name_H-M   'P 1'
#
loop_
_entity.id
_entity.type
_entity.pdbx_description
1 polymer ?
#
loop_
_entity_poly.entity_id
_entity_poly.type
_entity_poly.pdbx_seq_one_letter_code
_entity_poly.pdbx_strand_id
1 'polypeptide(L)'
;MTINYRAIHTRSLWRKARHSSVRMAIEGPDGALNLLRRKGRVGKKWDDYGPVSCVFVWESGEDSGYAFRLKAASTTDVESVIIPIHKLLAHEHTSSCSQVDIDRYFSSPEFTKFM
;
A
#
# COMPACT_ATOMS: atom_id res chain seq x y z
N MET A 1 11.14 0.49 -16.80
CA MET A 1 9.82 0.74 -16.18
C MET A 1 10.04 1.16 -14.74
N THR A 2 9.18 2.00 -14.18
CA THR A 2 9.37 2.59 -12.84
C THR A 2 8.35 2.02 -11.87
N ILE A 3 8.82 1.49 -10.74
CA ILE A 3 7.96 0.99 -9.67
C ILE A 3 7.61 2.13 -8.72
N ASN A 4 6.32 2.35 -8.54
CA ASN A 4 5.79 3.32 -7.60
C ASN A 4 5.30 2.60 -6.35
N TYR A 5 5.73 3.12 -5.20
CA TYR A 5 5.35 2.62 -3.89
C TYR A 5 4.90 3.77 -3.01
N ARG A 6 3.72 3.68 -2.40
CA ARG A 6 3.20 4.66 -1.46
C ARG A 6 2.70 3.98 -0.19
N ALA A 7 3.22 4.41 0.96
CA ALA A 7 2.69 3.99 2.26
C ALA A 7 1.92 5.13 2.92
N ILE A 8 0.74 4.82 3.44
CA ILE A 8 -0.07 5.74 4.22
C ILE A 8 0.05 5.32 5.67
N HIS A 9 0.66 6.18 6.46
CA HIS A 9 0.70 6.03 7.90
C HIS A 9 -0.28 6.98 8.56
N THR A 10 -0.70 6.66 9.78
CA THR A 10 -1.64 7.50 10.55
C THR A 10 -1.09 8.88 10.90
N ARG A 11 0.24 9.06 11.00
CA ARG A 11 0.88 10.37 11.26
C ARG A 11 1.56 10.99 10.05
N SER A 12 1.78 10.21 8.99
CA SER A 12 2.39 10.69 7.75
C SER A 12 1.72 10.07 6.55
N LEU A 13 1.05 10.91 5.79
CA LEU A 13 0.38 10.49 4.56
C LEU A 13 1.39 10.34 3.42
N TRP A 14 1.10 9.41 2.51
CA TRP A 14 1.68 9.32 1.16
C TRP A 14 3.22 9.24 1.05
N ARG A 15 3.85 8.42 1.90
CA ARG A 15 5.30 8.21 1.93
C ARG A 15 5.77 7.43 0.71
N LYS A 16 6.83 7.92 0.05
CA LYS A 16 7.44 7.27 -1.13
C LYS A 16 8.60 6.35 -0.71
N ALA A 17 8.71 5.21 -1.37
CA ALA A 17 9.88 4.33 -1.33
C ALA A 17 10.26 3.88 -2.74
N ARG A 18 11.49 3.41 -2.93
CA ARG A 18 12.00 2.92 -4.21
C ARG A 18 12.28 1.43 -4.12
N HIS A 19 11.87 0.70 -5.15
CA HIS A 19 12.10 -0.74 -5.28
C HIS A 19 12.52 -1.05 -6.72
N SER A 20 13.27 -2.14 -6.90
CA SER A 20 13.77 -2.57 -8.21
C SER A 20 12.73 -3.34 -9.05
N SER A 21 11.68 -3.87 -8.42
CA SER A 21 10.59 -4.58 -9.10
C SER A 21 9.32 -4.58 -8.24
N VAL A 22 8.17 -4.90 -8.85
CA VAL A 22 6.90 -5.10 -8.15
C VAL A 22 7.03 -6.16 -7.06
N ARG A 23 7.68 -7.30 -7.37
CA ARG A 23 7.93 -8.36 -6.37
C ARG A 23 8.70 -7.84 -5.15
N MET A 24 9.73 -7.03 -5.38
CA MET A 24 10.51 -6.43 -4.28
C MET A 24 9.74 -5.36 -3.51
N ALA A 25 8.81 -4.66 -4.15
CA ALA A 25 7.91 -3.70 -3.51
C ALA A 25 6.84 -4.38 -2.63
N ILE A 26 6.45 -5.61 -2.94
CA ILE A 26 5.44 -6.36 -2.19
C ILE A 26 6.09 -7.23 -1.11
N GLU A 27 6.96 -8.15 -1.53
CA GLU A 27 7.48 -9.26 -0.71
C GLU A 27 8.92 -9.04 -0.23
N GLY A 28 9.60 -8.04 -0.78
CA GLY A 28 10.99 -7.76 -0.44
C GLY A 28 11.21 -7.42 1.04
N PRO A 29 12.48 -7.35 1.49
CA PRO A 29 12.81 -7.03 2.88
C PRO A 29 12.17 -5.73 3.40
N ASP A 30 11.98 -4.76 2.49
CA ASP A 30 11.33 -3.48 2.76
C ASP A 30 9.96 -3.33 2.11
N GLY A 31 9.40 -4.44 1.62
CA GLY A 31 8.15 -4.46 0.88
C GLY A 31 6.93 -4.26 1.77
N ALA A 32 5.79 -4.08 1.12
CA ALA A 32 4.49 -3.82 1.72
C ALA A 32 4.15 -4.84 2.83
N LEU A 33 4.38 -6.13 2.58
CA LEU A 33 4.02 -7.20 3.53
C LEU A 33 4.83 -7.11 4.82
N ASN A 34 6.14 -6.85 4.72
CA ASN A 34 7.00 -6.74 5.90
C ASN A 34 6.75 -5.43 6.65
N LEU A 35 6.47 -4.34 5.93
CA LEU A 35 6.08 -3.07 6.55
C LEU A 35 4.77 -3.22 7.34
N LEU A 36 3.74 -3.83 6.76
CA LEU A 36 2.45 -4.06 7.42
C LEU A 36 2.57 -4.99 8.64
N ARG A 37 3.36 -6.06 8.52
CA ARG A 37 3.60 -7.03 9.61
C ARG A 37 4.62 -6.55 10.64
N ARG A 38 5.11 -5.32 10.53
CA ARG A 38 6.16 -4.74 11.39
C ARG A 38 7.43 -5.60 11.48
N LYS A 39 7.83 -6.25 10.38
CA LYS A 39 9.01 -7.14 10.33
C LYS A 39 10.24 -6.43 9.80
N GLY A 40 11.41 -6.87 10.28
CA GLY A 40 12.71 -6.37 9.81
C GLY A 40 12.90 -4.88 10.04
N ARG A 41 13.77 -4.24 9.24
CA ARG A 41 14.12 -2.83 9.42
C ARG A 41 12.98 -1.85 9.14
N VAL A 42 12.02 -2.23 8.30
CA VAL A 42 10.83 -1.41 8.03
C VAL A 42 9.82 -1.41 9.18
N GLY A 43 9.88 -2.38 10.10
CA GLY A 43 9.03 -2.39 11.29
C GLY A 43 9.21 -1.17 12.19
N LYS A 44 10.42 -0.59 12.24
CA LYS A 44 10.70 0.65 13.00
C LYS A 44 9.98 1.88 12.42
N LYS A 45 9.52 1.83 11.16
CA LYS A 45 8.77 2.93 10.54
C LYS A 45 7.40 3.17 11.17
N TRP A 46 6.87 2.18 11.87
CA TRP A 46 5.68 2.36 12.70
C TRP A 46 5.92 3.30 13.88
N ASP A 47 7.11 3.25 14.48
CA ASP A 47 7.47 4.13 15.59
C ASP A 47 7.68 5.56 15.08
N ASP A 48 8.33 5.70 13.93
CA ASP A 48 8.61 6.99 13.27
C ASP A 48 7.33 7.68 12.76
N TYR A 49 6.43 6.93 12.11
CA TYR A 49 5.31 7.49 11.31
C TYR A 49 3.93 7.05 11.76
N GLY A 50 3.83 6.18 12.76
CA GLY A 50 2.59 5.54 13.19
C GLY A 50 2.22 4.30 12.37
N PRO A 51 1.15 3.60 12.80
CA PRO A 51 0.58 2.47 12.07
C PRO A 51 0.33 2.75 10.59
N VAL A 52 0.50 1.72 9.78
CA VAL A 52 0.26 1.79 8.33
C VAL A 52 -1.20 1.45 8.06
N SER A 53 -1.94 2.40 7.49
CA SER A 53 -3.32 2.19 7.06
C SER A 53 -3.39 1.43 5.75
N CYS A 54 -2.51 1.73 4.80
CA CYS A 54 -2.50 1.11 3.48
C CYS A 54 -1.14 1.30 2.78
N VAL A 55 -0.79 0.38 1.88
CA VAL A 55 0.32 0.50 0.95
C VAL A 55 -0.18 0.30 -0.48
N PHE A 56 0.21 1.19 -1.38
CA PHE A 56 -0.05 1.10 -2.82
C PHE A 56 1.23 0.77 -3.58
N VAL A 57 1.14 -0.14 -4.55
CA VAL A 57 2.23 -0.53 -5.44
C VAL A 57 1.71 -0.58 -6.87
N TRP A 58 2.37 0.11 -7.81
CA TRP A 58 2.04 0.02 -9.23
C TRP A 58 3.26 0.25 -10.11
N GLU A 59 3.23 -0.26 -11.32
CA GLU A 59 4.25 -0.02 -12.34
C GLU A 59 3.78 1.07 -13.31
N SER A 60 4.69 1.98 -13.69
CA SER A 60 4.37 3.02 -14.67
C SER A 60 4.08 2.41 -16.03
N GLY A 61 2.87 2.67 -16.55
CA GLY A 61 2.40 2.16 -17.84
C GLY A 61 1.34 1.08 -17.71
N GLU A 62 1.13 0.52 -16.51
CA GLU A 62 0.10 -0.47 -16.25
C GLU A 62 -1.28 0.17 -16.01
N ASP A 63 -2.34 -0.55 -16.36
CA ASP A 63 -3.73 -0.11 -16.18
C ASP A 63 -4.25 -0.29 -14.73
N SER A 64 -3.46 -0.95 -13.89
CA SER A 64 -3.81 -1.21 -12.49
C SER A 64 -2.59 -1.27 -11.58
N GLY A 65 -2.87 -1.30 -10.28
CA GLY A 65 -1.90 -1.59 -9.25
C GLY A 65 -2.53 -2.32 -8.08
N TYR A 66 -1.76 -2.49 -7.02
CA TYR A 66 -2.14 -3.25 -5.85
C TYR A 66 -2.24 -2.34 -4.63
N ALA A 67 -3.25 -2.58 -3.79
CA ALA A 67 -3.34 -2.02 -2.46
C ALA A 67 -3.25 -3.13 -1.42
N PHE A 68 -2.56 -2.87 -0.31
CA PHE A 68 -2.36 -3.81 0.79
C PHE A 68 -2.67 -3.14 2.12
N ARG A 69 -3.37 -3.84 3.01
CA ARG A 69 -3.53 -3.42 4.41
C ARG A 69 -3.62 -4.62 5.34
N LEU A 70 -3.46 -4.40 6.65
CA LEU A 70 -3.83 -5.41 7.63
C LEU A 70 -5.35 -5.57 7.66
N LYS A 71 -5.81 -6.82 7.76
CA LYS A 71 -7.22 -7.12 8.01
C LYS A 71 -7.66 -6.47 9.34
N ALA A 72 -8.92 -6.06 9.41
CA ALA A 72 -9.50 -5.54 10.64
C ALA A 72 -9.25 -6.51 11.81
N ALA A 73 -8.79 -5.97 12.93
CA ALA A 73 -8.42 -6.71 14.15
C ALA A 73 -7.27 -7.74 14.01
N SER A 74 -6.56 -7.80 12.87
CA SER A 74 -5.34 -8.62 12.73
C SER A 74 -4.08 -7.78 12.86
N THR A 75 -3.03 -8.38 13.41
CA THR A 75 -1.69 -7.80 13.50
C THR A 75 -0.73 -8.38 12.45
N THR A 76 -1.16 -9.41 11.72
CA THR A 76 -0.27 -10.16 10.79
C THR A 76 -0.91 -10.47 9.44
N ASP A 77 -2.23 -10.58 9.38
CA ASP A 77 -2.94 -10.96 8.16
C ASP A 77 -3.13 -9.74 7.29
N VAL A 78 -2.58 -9.84 6.08
CA VAL A 78 -2.69 -8.81 5.06
C VAL A 78 -3.83 -9.20 4.12
N GLU A 79 -4.64 -8.23 3.73
CA GLU A 79 -5.53 -8.33 2.58
C GLU A 79 -5.06 -7.42 1.46
N SER A 80 -5.37 -7.81 0.23
CA SER A 80 -4.94 -7.12 -0.97
C SER A 80 -6.05 -7.02 -2.01
N VAL A 81 -6.06 -5.91 -2.74
CA VAL A 81 -7.01 -5.64 -3.82
C VAL A 81 -6.30 -5.01 -5.02
N ILE A 82 -6.84 -5.23 -6.21
CA ILE A 82 -6.40 -4.59 -7.44
C ILE A 82 -7.18 -3.29 -7.64
N ILE A 83 -6.46 -2.19 -7.86
CA ILE A 83 -7.00 -0.84 -8.02
C ILE A 83 -6.72 -0.33 -9.45
N PRO A 84 -7.73 0.21 -10.15
CA PRO A 84 -7.51 0.87 -11.44
C PRO A 84 -6.51 2.03 -11.33
N ILE A 85 -5.62 2.15 -12.32
CA ILE A 85 -4.51 3.11 -12.27
C ILE A 85 -4.98 4.56 -12.09
N HIS A 86 -6.11 4.93 -12.70
CA HIS A 86 -6.64 6.29 -12.61
C HIS A 86 -6.96 6.71 -11.17
N LYS A 87 -7.35 5.78 -10.29
CA LYS A 87 -7.56 6.06 -8.86
C LYS A 87 -6.24 6.29 -8.14
N LEU A 88 -5.22 5.49 -8.43
CA LEU A 88 -3.88 5.65 -7.85
C LEU A 88 -3.23 6.97 -8.29
N LEU A 89 -3.40 7.36 -9.55
CA LEU A 89 -2.90 8.62 -10.09
C LEU A 89 -3.63 9.83 -9.50
N ALA A 90 -4.93 9.73 -9.24
CA ALA A 90 -5.67 10.79 -8.54
C ALA A 90 -5.10 11.04 -7.14
N HIS A 91 -4.82 9.98 -6.38
CA HIS A 91 -4.20 10.09 -5.06
C HIS A 91 -2.73 10.53 -5.11
N GLU A 92 -1.99 10.14 -6.15
CA GLU A 92 -0.62 10.64 -6.37
C GLU A 92 -0.62 12.15 -6.59
N HIS A 93 -1.60 12.66 -7.35
CA HIS A 93 -1.74 14.08 -7.61
C HIS A 93 -2.03 14.89 -6.33
N THR A 94 -2.91 14.38 -5.47
CA THR A 94 -3.25 15.01 -4.18
C THR A 94 -2.27 14.68 -3.06
N SER A 95 -1.28 13.82 -3.32
CA SER A 95 -0.35 13.26 -2.33
C SER A 95 -1.06 12.79 -1.06
N SER A 96 -2.23 12.18 -1.20
CA SER A 96 -3.07 11.75 -0.09
C SER A 96 -4.12 10.75 -0.56
N CYS A 97 -4.58 9.91 0.37
CA CYS A 97 -5.77 9.08 0.19
C CYS A 97 -6.45 8.98 1.55
N SER A 98 -7.75 9.20 1.58
CA SER A 98 -8.51 9.24 2.83
C SER A 98 -8.75 7.84 3.38
N GLN A 99 -9.00 7.73 4.69
CA GLN A 99 -9.38 6.44 5.29
C GLN A 99 -10.68 5.89 4.67
N VAL A 100 -11.61 6.77 4.29
CA VAL A 100 -12.86 6.40 3.60
C VAL A 100 -12.59 5.75 2.24
N ASP A 101 -11.66 6.31 1.45
CA ASP A 101 -11.28 5.72 0.17
C ASP A 101 -10.57 4.38 0.35
N ILE A 102 -9.67 4.29 1.34
CA ILE A 102 -9.03 3.02 1.72
C ILE A 102 -10.11 2.00 2.06
N ASP A 103 -11.04 2.33 2.94
CA ASP A 103 -12.08 1.39 3.36
C ASP A 103 -12.98 0.97 2.20
N ARG A 104 -13.31 1.88 1.29
CA ARG A 104 -14.04 1.57 0.05
C ARG A 104 -13.29 0.53 -0.80
N TYR A 105 -11.97 0.66 -0.95
CA TYR A 105 -11.17 -0.27 -1.74
C TYR A 105 -11.26 -1.72 -1.27
N PHE A 106 -11.36 -1.94 0.03
CA PHE A 106 -11.36 -3.29 0.61
C PHE A 106 -12.75 -3.82 0.97
N SER A 107 -13.79 -2.97 0.92
CA SER A 107 -15.19 -3.37 1.21
C SER A 107 -16.06 -3.48 -0.03
N SER A 108 -15.72 -2.79 -1.11
CA SER A 108 -16.51 -2.77 -2.34
C SER A 108 -16.23 -4.01 -3.19
N PRO A 109 -17.27 -4.69 -3.72
CA PRO A 109 -17.10 -5.82 -4.63
C PRO A 109 -16.55 -5.40 -5.99
N GLU A 110 -16.48 -4.10 -6.28
CA GLU A 110 -15.91 -3.56 -7.53
C GLU A 110 -14.40 -3.81 -7.66
N PHE A 111 -13.70 -4.03 -6.53
CA PHE A 111 -12.26 -4.29 -6.53
C PHE A 111 -11.99 -5.78 -6.34
N THR A 112 -11.20 -6.33 -7.25
CA THR A 112 -10.82 -7.74 -7.21
C THR A 112 -9.83 -7.98 -6.08
N LYS A 113 -10.13 -8.96 -5.22
CA LYS A 113 -9.15 -9.44 -4.23
C LYS A 113 -7.97 -10.07 -4.95
N PHE A 114 -6.78 -9.60 -4.61
CA PHE A 114 -5.54 -10.22 -5.06
C PHE A 114 -5.23 -11.38 -4.12
N MET A 115 -5.10 -12.61 -4.66
CA MET A 115 -4.88 -13.85 -3.90
C MET A 115 -3.53 -13.89 -3.21
#